data_AF-A0A1S9CL88-F1
#
_entry.id   AF-A0A1S9CL88-F1
#
_cell.length_a   1.000
_cell.length_b   1.000
_cell.length_c   1.000
_cell.angle_alpha   90.00
_cell.angle_beta   90.00
_cell.angle_gamma   90.00
#
_symmetry.space_group_name_H-M   'P 1'
#
loop_
_entity.id
_entity.type
_entity.pdbx_description
1 polymer ?
#
loop_
_entity_poly.entity_id
_entity_poly.type
_entity_poly.pdbx_seq_one_letter_code
_entity_poly.pdbx_strand_id
1 'polypeptide(L)'
;MSALIAIIGLLIYIGFFAGVIWLIIIRPQKKREKAILNMQSQIKVGESILLNNGLYGKVVEIINDLFIVEMGLNKSVRVPVKKSHVAGVQAPNMTVVQETVIDKIIDDSADQEYDDED
;
A
#
# COMPACT_ATOMS: atom_id res chain seq x y z
N MET A 1 -24.57 50.20 -6.56
CA MET A 1 -24.06 49.79 -7.88
C MET A 1 -22.64 49.20 -7.78
N SER A 2 -21.73 49.86 -7.06
CA SER A 2 -20.36 49.35 -6.77
C SER A 2 -20.31 47.99 -6.05
N ALA A 3 -21.17 47.77 -5.03
CA ALA A 3 -21.22 46.50 -4.30
C ALA A 3 -21.64 45.31 -5.18
N LEU A 4 -22.54 45.53 -6.16
CA LEU A 4 -22.98 44.48 -7.08
C LEU A 4 -21.86 44.06 -8.04
N ILE A 5 -21.08 45.03 -8.52
CA ILE A 5 -19.90 44.79 -9.38
C ILE A 5 -18.82 44.03 -8.61
N ALA A 6 -18.62 44.35 -7.32
CA ALA A 6 -17.68 43.63 -6.46
C ALA A 6 -18.08 42.16 -6.24
N ILE A 7 -19.38 41.89 -6.03
CA ILE A 7 -19.90 40.53 -5.85
C ILE A 7 -19.76 39.71 -7.14
N ILE A 8 -20.04 40.29 -8.31
CA ILE A 8 -19.87 39.63 -9.61
C ILE A 8 -18.39 39.30 -9.86
N GLY A 9 -17.47 40.23 -9.57
CA GLY A 9 -16.03 40.00 -9.69
C GLY A 9 -15.54 38.87 -8.78
N LEU A 10 -16.03 38.80 -7.54
CA LEU A 10 -15.71 37.73 -6.61
C LEU A 10 -16.20 36.36 -7.10
N LEU A 11 -17.42 36.28 -7.65
CA LEU A 11 -17.97 35.04 -8.20
C LEU A 11 -17.19 34.53 -9.41
N ILE A 12 -16.73 35.44 -10.29
CA ILE A 12 -15.87 35.08 -11.42
C ILE A 12 -14.52 34.55 -10.92
N TYR A 13 -13.92 35.22 -9.92
CA TYR A 13 -12.66 34.79 -9.33
C TYR A 13 -12.76 33.41 -8.65
N ILE A 14 -13.82 33.19 -7.86
CA ILE A 14 -14.07 31.90 -7.20
C ILE A 14 -14.32 30.79 -8.24
N GLY A 15 -15.08 31.09 -9.30
CA GLY A 15 -15.40 30.14 -10.36
C GLY A 15 -14.16 29.74 -11.17
N PHE A 16 -13.29 30.70 -11.49
CA PHE A 16 -12.01 30.44 -12.14
C PHE A 16 -11.11 29.54 -11.28
N PHE A 17 -10.93 29.90 -10.01
CA PHE A 17 -10.08 29.14 -9.10
C PHE A 17 -10.63 27.73 -8.82
N ALA A 18 -11.94 27.60 -8.65
CA ALA A 18 -12.62 26.32 -8.51
C ALA A 18 -12.47 25.45 -9.79
N GLY A 19 -12.57 26.05 -10.97
CA GLY A 19 -12.35 25.36 -12.24
C GLY A 19 -10.93 24.81 -12.39
N VAL A 20 -9.93 25.60 -11.99
CA VAL A 20 -8.51 25.18 -12.01
C VAL A 20 -8.26 24.05 -11.01
N ILE A 21 -8.73 24.17 -9.76
CA ILE A 21 -8.58 23.13 -8.73
C ILE A 21 -9.29 21.83 -9.16
N TRP A 22 -10.50 21.95 -9.72
CA TRP A 22 -11.24 20.80 -10.21
C TRP A 22 -10.48 20.07 -11.32
N LEU A 23 -9.89 20.81 -12.27
CA LEU A 23 -9.08 20.20 -13.34
C LEU A 23 -7.84 19.48 -12.77
N ILE A 24 -7.15 20.10 -11.81
CA ILE A 24 -5.94 19.53 -11.20
C ILE A 24 -6.25 18.31 -10.35
N ILE A 25 -7.39 18.23 -9.65
CA ILE A 25 -7.72 17.08 -8.77
C ILE A 25 -8.43 15.96 -9.54
N ILE A 26 -9.40 16.28 -10.39
CA ILE A 26 -10.26 15.27 -11.04
C ILE A 26 -9.46 14.43 -12.05
N ARG A 27 -8.50 15.05 -12.76
CA ARG A 27 -7.69 14.41 -13.79
C ARG A 27 -6.75 13.33 -13.23
N PRO A 28 -5.95 13.58 -12.17
CA PRO A 28 -5.11 12.54 -11.57
C PRO A 28 -5.92 11.47 -10.84
N GLN A 29 -7.04 11.82 -10.20
CA GLN A 29 -7.90 10.82 -9.53
C GLN A 29 -8.44 9.78 -10.52
N LYS A 30 -9.03 10.23 -11.64
CA LYS A 30 -9.52 9.32 -12.69
C LYS A 30 -8.42 8.44 -13.28
N LYS A 31 -7.17 8.94 -13.36
CA LYS A 31 -6.03 8.15 -13.83
C LYS A 31 -5.65 7.05 -12.81
N ARG A 32 -5.64 7.39 -11.51
CA ARG A 32 -5.34 6.44 -10.43
C ARG A 32 -6.41 5.34 -10.34
N GLU A 33 -7.69 5.69 -10.37
CA GLU A 33 -8.78 4.71 -10.36
C GLU A 33 -8.69 3.74 -11.53
N LYS A 34 -8.49 4.25 -12.75
CA LYS A 34 -8.29 3.40 -13.94
C LYS A 34 -7.07 2.51 -13.82
N ALA A 35 -5.97 3.01 -13.26
CA ALA A 35 -4.77 2.21 -13.06
C ALA A 35 -5.00 1.07 -12.06
N ILE A 36 -5.71 1.33 -10.96
CA ILE A 36 -6.08 0.33 -9.96
C ILE A 36 -7.00 -0.74 -10.58
N LEU A 37 -8.04 -0.33 -11.31
CA LEU A 37 -8.94 -1.26 -11.98
C LEU A 37 -8.21 -2.11 -13.03
N ASN A 38 -7.31 -1.51 -13.80
CA ASN A 38 -6.51 -2.23 -14.79
C ASN A 38 -5.57 -3.24 -14.11
N MET A 39 -4.90 -2.82 -13.04
CA MET A 39 -4.06 -3.70 -12.23
C MET A 39 -4.85 -4.90 -11.69
N GLN A 40 -6.03 -4.67 -11.10
CA GLN A 40 -6.90 -5.73 -10.60
C GLN A 40 -7.39 -6.68 -11.71
N SER A 41 -7.58 -6.18 -12.94
CA SER A 41 -7.98 -6.99 -14.09
C SER A 41 -6.86 -7.86 -14.66
N GLN A 42 -5.60 -7.47 -14.43
CA GLN A 42 -4.43 -8.21 -14.93
C GLN A 42 -4.03 -9.37 -14.01
N ILE A 43 -4.57 -9.44 -12.80
CA ILE A 43 -4.27 -10.48 -11.82
C ILE A 43 -4.75 -11.84 -12.33
N LYS A 44 -3.86 -12.84 -12.23
CA LYS A 44 -4.11 -14.20 -12.69
C LYS A 44 -4.18 -15.20 -11.54
N VAL A 45 -4.80 -16.34 -11.82
CA VAL A 45 -4.75 -17.50 -10.91
C VAL A 45 -3.30 -17.92 -10.72
N GLY A 46 -2.91 -18.14 -9.46
CA GLY A 46 -1.57 -18.53 -9.07
C GLY A 46 -0.70 -17.39 -8.53
N GLU A 47 -1.12 -16.13 -8.65
CA GLU A 47 -0.37 -14.99 -8.14
C GLU A 47 -0.56 -14.78 -6.63
N SER A 48 0.51 -14.32 -5.97
CA SER A 48 0.43 -13.86 -4.58
C SER A 48 0.04 -12.39 -4.57
N ILE A 49 -1.00 -12.08 -3.83
CA ILE A 49 -1.59 -10.75 -3.75
C ILE A 49 -1.54 -10.21 -2.32
N LEU A 50 -1.40 -8.90 -2.22
CA LEU A 50 -1.53 -8.11 -1.01
C LEU A 50 -2.91 -7.46 -1.00
N LEU A 51 -3.65 -7.67 0.08
CA LEU A 51 -4.92 -7.01 0.34
C LEU A 51 -4.70 -5.66 1.06
N ASN A 52 -5.68 -4.76 0.95
CA ASN A 52 -5.60 -3.42 1.56
C ASN A 52 -5.42 -3.42 3.08
N ASN A 53 -5.74 -4.52 3.77
CA ASN A 53 -5.58 -4.69 5.21
C ASN A 53 -4.23 -5.31 5.63
N GLY A 54 -3.28 -5.46 4.69
CA GLY A 54 -1.96 -6.03 4.97
C GLY A 54 -1.90 -7.55 4.94
N LEU A 55 -2.99 -8.23 4.56
CA LEU A 55 -2.99 -9.68 4.42
C LEU A 55 -2.41 -10.11 3.07
N TYR A 56 -1.59 -11.15 3.11
CA TYR A 56 -1.07 -11.81 1.92
C TYR A 56 -1.82 -13.12 1.67
N GLY A 57 -2.06 -13.42 0.41
CA GLY A 57 -2.65 -14.70 0.02
C GLY A 57 -2.44 -15.02 -1.46
N LYS A 58 -2.72 -16.25 -1.84
CA LYS A 58 -2.54 -16.73 -3.22
C LYS A 58 -3.90 -16.88 -3.92
N VAL A 59 -4.05 -16.30 -5.10
CA VAL A 59 -5.28 -16.46 -5.89
C VAL A 59 -5.36 -17.88 -6.41
N VAL A 60 -6.40 -18.62 -6.03
CA VAL A 60 -6.66 -20.00 -6.50
C VAL A 60 -7.76 -20.05 -7.54
N GLU A 61 -8.70 -19.11 -7.49
CA GLU A 61 -9.84 -19.07 -8.40
C GLU A 61 -10.37 -17.63 -8.55
N ILE A 62 -10.95 -17.33 -9.70
CA ILE A 62 -11.55 -16.03 -10.02
C ILE A 62 -12.99 -16.28 -10.44
N ILE A 63 -13.95 -15.72 -9.71
CA ILE A 63 -15.38 -15.87 -9.97
C ILE A 63 -15.98 -14.47 -10.07
N ASN A 64 -16.37 -14.05 -11.27
CA ASN A 64 -16.93 -12.71 -11.52
C ASN A 64 -16.03 -11.60 -10.97
N ASP A 65 -16.48 -10.88 -9.93
CA ASP A 65 -15.77 -9.79 -9.23
C ASP A 65 -15.17 -10.22 -7.88
N LEU A 66 -15.01 -11.52 -7.68
CA LEU A 66 -14.43 -12.13 -6.50
C LEU A 66 -13.17 -12.91 -6.88
N PHE A 67 -12.18 -12.82 -6.00
CA PHE A 67 -11.03 -13.71 -5.97
C PHE A 67 -11.18 -14.66 -4.79
N ILE A 68 -11.04 -15.95 -5.06
CA ILE A 68 -10.88 -16.94 -4.02
C ILE A 68 -9.40 -17.00 -3.70
N VAL A 69 -9.05 -16.59 -2.49
CA VAL A 69 -7.68 -16.45 -2.03
C VAL A 69 -7.42 -17.50 -0.97
N GLU A 70 -6.34 -18.25 -1.15
CA GLU A 70 -5.82 -19.14 -0.14
C GLU A 70 -4.94 -18.34 0.82
N MET A 71 -5.29 -18.35 2.11
CA MET A 71 -4.61 -17.56 3.14
C MET A 71 -4.04 -18.46 4.24
N GLY A 72 -2.92 -18.03 4.82
CA GLY A 72 -2.25 -18.73 5.91
C GLY A 72 -1.16 -19.71 5.45
N LEU A 73 -0.41 -20.24 6.42
CA LEU A 73 0.65 -21.22 6.19
C LEU A 73 0.08 -22.59 5.76
N ASN A 74 -1.16 -22.88 6.13
CA ASN A 74 -1.87 -24.08 5.73
C ASN A 74 -2.84 -23.78 4.59
N LYS A 75 -2.72 -24.55 3.50
CA LYS A 75 -3.46 -24.39 2.22
C LYS A 75 -4.97 -24.65 2.27
N SER A 76 -5.55 -24.75 3.47
CA SER A 76 -6.93 -25.20 3.65
C SER A 76 -7.94 -24.05 3.73
N VAL A 77 -7.50 -22.81 4.03
CA VAL A 77 -8.42 -21.68 4.22
C VAL A 77 -8.55 -20.92 2.91
N ARG A 78 -9.73 -21.04 2.28
CA ARG A 78 -10.10 -20.29 1.08
C ARG A 78 -11.10 -19.21 1.44
N VAL A 79 -10.74 -17.96 1.17
CA VAL A 79 -11.55 -16.79 1.52
C VAL A 79 -11.93 -16.05 0.24
N PRO A 80 -13.23 -15.80 -0.01
CA PRO A 80 -13.66 -14.94 -1.09
C PRO A 80 -13.39 -13.47 -0.74
N VAL A 81 -12.69 -12.77 -1.63
CA VAL A 81 -12.32 -11.36 -1.49
C VAL A 81 -12.74 -10.60 -2.74
N LYS A 82 -13.26 -9.38 -2.59
CA LYS A 82 -13.59 -8.52 -3.74
C LYS A 82 -12.32 -8.07 -4.45
N LYS A 83 -12.34 -8.02 -5.78
CA LYS A 83 -11.19 -7.51 -6.58
C LYS A 83 -10.76 -6.11 -6.14
N SER A 84 -11.73 -5.27 -5.78
CA SER A 84 -11.51 -3.90 -5.29
C SER A 84 -10.65 -3.80 -4.02
N HIS A 85 -10.51 -4.89 -3.26
CA HIS A 85 -9.74 -4.92 -2.00
C HIS A 85 -8.31 -5.41 -2.17
N VAL A 86 -7.86 -5.64 -3.42
CA VAL A 86 -6.47 -6.01 -3.71
C VAL A 86 -5.64 -4.75 -3.94
N ALA A 87 -4.57 -4.62 -3.16
CA ALA A 87 -3.61 -3.51 -3.21
C ALA A 87 -2.51 -3.76 -4.24
N GLY A 88 -2.05 -5.01 -4.35
CA GLY A 88 -0.79 -5.36 -4.99
C GLY A 88 -0.73 -6.81 -5.44
N VAL A 89 0.02 -7.10 -6.51
CA VAL A 89 0.63 -8.43 -6.69
C VAL A 89 1.98 -8.36 -6.01
N GLN A 90 2.12 -9.02 -4.86
CA GLN A 90 3.33 -9.02 -4.05
C GLN A 90 3.40 -10.32 -3.25
N ALA A 91 4.57 -10.96 -3.26
CA ALA A 91 4.84 -12.10 -2.39
C ALA A 91 5.22 -11.60 -0.97
N PRO A 92 4.75 -12.27 0.10
CA PRO A 92 5.17 -11.94 1.45
C PRO A 92 6.68 -12.17 1.61
N ASN A 93 7.40 -11.15 2.05
CA ASN A 93 8.80 -11.31 2.45
C ASN A 93 8.84 -11.79 3.91
N MET A 94 9.05 -13.09 4.10
CA MET A 94 9.11 -13.73 5.43
C MET A 94 10.54 -13.91 5.95
N THR A 95 11.54 -13.30 5.30
CA THR A 95 12.93 -13.40 5.77
C THR A 95 13.05 -12.67 7.10
N VAL A 96 13.17 -13.44 8.19
CA VAL A 96 13.56 -12.93 9.50
C VAL A 96 14.97 -12.39 9.33
N VAL A 97 15.14 -11.08 9.41
CA VAL A 97 16.45 -10.48 9.63
C VAL A 97 16.85 -10.93 11.03
N GLN A 98 17.58 -12.06 11.12
CA GLN A 98 18.30 -12.35 12.33
C GLN A 98 19.40 -11.30 12.40
N GLU A 99 19.23 -10.35 13.30
CA GLU A 99 20.28 -9.47 13.79
C GLU A 99 21.29 -10.37 14.53
N THR A 100 22.07 -11.13 13.77
CA THR A 100 22.94 -12.17 14.31
C THR A 100 24.15 -11.51 14.93
N VAL A 101 24.19 -11.55 16.26
CA VAL A 101 25.33 -12.00 17.07
C VAL A 101 26.56 -11.06 17.14
N ILE A 102 26.73 -10.09 16.24
CA ILE A 102 27.95 -9.26 16.20
C ILE A 102 28.07 -8.36 17.44
N ASP A 103 26.97 -7.75 17.91
CA ASP A 103 27.03 -6.81 19.04
C ASP A 103 27.35 -7.47 20.38
N LYS A 104 27.05 -8.77 20.56
CA LYS A 104 27.38 -9.48 21.81
C LYS A 104 28.83 -9.94 21.90
N ILE A 105 29.51 -10.17 20.77
CA ILE A 105 30.92 -10.59 20.77
C ILE A 105 31.84 -9.41 21.13
N ILE A 106 31.41 -8.18 20.85
CA ILE A 106 32.22 -6.98 21.12
C ILE A 106 32.20 -6.60 22.61
N ASP A 107 31.06 -6.75 23.29
CA ASP A 107 30.87 -6.39 24.71
C ASP A 107 31.71 -7.28 25.65
N ASP A 108 31.73 -8.61 25.42
CA ASP A 108 32.49 -9.56 26.27
C ASP A 108 34.02 -9.45 26.10
N SER A 109 34.50 -8.77 25.05
CA SER A 109 35.95 -8.62 24.77
C SER A 109 36.56 -7.34 25.36
N ALA A 110 35.74 -6.40 25.83
CA ALA A 110 36.21 -5.13 26.38
C ALA A 110 36.53 -5.18 27.89
N ASP A 111 36.10 -6.23 28.59
CA ASP A 111 36.23 -6.35 30.05
C ASP A 111 37.45 -7.17 30.52
N GLN A 112 38.31 -7.63 29.60
CA GLN A 112 39.58 -8.28 29.96
C GLN A 112 40.78 -7.38 29.64
N GLU A 113 40.89 -6.27 30.37
CA GLU A 113 42.10 -5.45 30.38
C GLU A 113 42.44 -5.00 31.83
N TYR A 114 43.47 -5.67 32.38
CA TYR A 114 44.26 -5.46 33.61
C TYR A 114 43.64 -5.70 34.99
N ASP A 115 43.77 -6.94 35.48
CA ASP A 115 44.18 -7.22 36.87
C ASP A 115 45.61 -7.80 36.80
N ASP A 116 46.63 -6.95 36.76
CA ASP A 116 48.02 -7.34 37.08
C ASP A 116 48.49 -6.45 38.25
N GLU A 117 48.92 -7.15 39.31
CA GLU A 117 49.36 -6.66 40.63
C GLU A 117 50.59 -5.72 40.57
N ASP A 118 50.61 -4.71 41.45
CA ASP A 118 51.74 -4.33 42.35
C ASP A 118 51.36 -3.18 43.30
#